data_AF-A0A429X1X0-F1
#
_entry.id   AF-A0A429X1X0-F1
#
_cell.length_a   1.000
_cell.length_b   1.000
_cell.length_c   1.000
_cell.angle_alpha   90.00
_cell.angle_beta   90.00
_cell.angle_gamma   90.00
#
_symmetry.space_group_name_H-M   'P 1'
#
loop_
_entity.id
_entity.type
_entity.pdbx_description
1 polymer ?
#
loop_
_entity_poly.entity_id
_entity_poly.type
_entity_poly.pdbx_seq_one_letter_code
_entity_poly.pdbx_strand_id
1 'polypeptide(L)'
;MMMTLEQTYKAVLLKEMFREEREEWKAKVDAFLQKGIVKKNTTLRIVLSTMGASAFIFFLLNSTVRPMRELFIWFPLFFFMGGCVALSVLLGFRVYNAIKKRINVLKGKRDREFLNCFEFAKAAEHNYATIEKALNEKCTIPGEFQNKKVLEAMILFIRQGRAANAEQAMRIIRKEFPYMLSK
;
A
#
# COMPACT_ATOMS: atom_id res chain seq x y z
N MET A 1 -31.49 11.38 -0.25
CA MET A 1 -31.98 10.16 -0.91
C MET A 1 -31.10 8.99 -0.48
N MET A 2 -31.68 7.99 0.16
CA MET A 2 -30.98 6.76 0.57
C MET A 2 -30.69 5.88 -0.65
N MET A 3 -29.57 5.17 -0.64
CA MET A 3 -29.21 4.20 -1.69
C MET A 3 -30.12 2.98 -1.64
N THR A 4 -30.58 2.52 -2.80
CA THR A 4 -31.25 1.23 -2.94
C THR A 4 -30.25 0.07 -2.89
N LEU A 5 -30.73 -1.16 -2.69
CA LEU A 5 -29.89 -2.38 -2.69
C LEU A 5 -29.00 -2.49 -3.95
N GLU A 6 -29.57 -2.20 -5.13
CA GLU A 6 -28.82 -2.23 -6.39
C GLU A 6 -27.79 -1.10 -6.48
N GLN A 7 -28.11 0.09 -5.96
CA GLN A 7 -27.16 1.20 -5.90
C GLN A 7 -26.01 0.90 -4.93
N THR A 8 -26.30 0.27 -3.79
CA THR A 8 -25.30 -0.20 -2.84
C THR A 8 -24.41 -1.28 -3.46
N TYR A 9 -24.98 -2.23 -4.19
CA TYR A 9 -24.20 -3.24 -4.93
C TYR A 9 -23.24 -2.60 -5.94
N LYS A 10 -23.73 -1.68 -6.76
CA LYS A 10 -22.88 -0.93 -7.71
C LYS A 10 -21.79 -0.12 -7.01
N ALA A 11 -22.10 0.52 -5.89
CA ALA A 11 -21.13 1.27 -5.11
C ALA A 11 -20.04 0.37 -4.50
N VAL A 12 -20.39 -0.82 -3.99
CA VAL A 12 -19.42 -1.80 -3.50
C VAL A 12 -18.51 -2.30 -4.63
N LEU A 13 -19.07 -2.59 -5.81
CA LEU A 13 -18.26 -2.95 -6.99
C LEU A 13 -17.30 -1.83 -7.40
N LEU A 14 -17.77 -0.59 -7.45
CA LEU A 14 -16.93 0.57 -7.74
C LEU A 14 -15.81 0.72 -6.69
N LYS A 15 -16.12 0.52 -5.40
CA LYS A 15 -15.13 0.55 -4.33
C LYS A 15 -14.03 -0.50 -4.52
N GLU A 16 -14.40 -1.73 -4.91
CA GLU A 16 -13.43 -2.80 -5.21
C GLU A 16 -12.55 -2.44 -6.41
N MET A 17 -13.14 -1.96 -7.51
CA MET A 17 -12.39 -1.54 -8.69
C MET A 17 -11.39 -0.42 -8.37
N PHE A 18 -11.82 0.63 -7.64
CA PHE A 18 -10.90 1.70 -7.24
C PHE A 18 -9.82 1.25 -6.26
N ARG A 19 -10.07 0.20 -5.47
CA ARG A 19 -9.05 -0.41 -4.61
C ARG A 19 -7.97 -1.07 -5.45
N GLU A 20 -8.35 -1.89 -6.43
CA GLU A 20 -7.42 -2.55 -7.36
C GLU A 20 -6.64 -1.51 -8.17
N GLU A 21 -7.34 -0.50 -8.71
CA GLU A 21 -6.72 0.57 -9.48
C GLU A 21 -5.70 1.36 -8.62
N ARG A 22 -6.03 1.65 -7.37
CA ARG A 22 -5.12 2.30 -6.41
C ARG A 22 -3.86 1.47 -6.18
N GLU A 23 -4.00 0.16 -5.98
CA GLU A 23 -2.85 -0.74 -5.78
C GLU A 23 -1.95 -0.79 -7.01
N GLU A 24 -2.53 -0.84 -8.21
CA GLU A 24 -1.79 -0.84 -9.47
C GLU A 24 -1.03 0.48 -9.67
N TRP A 25 -1.68 1.63 -9.48
CA TRP A 25 -1.03 2.93 -9.60
C TRP A 25 0.06 3.14 -8.53
N LYS A 26 -0.17 2.69 -7.30
CA LYS A 26 0.82 2.75 -6.23
C LYS A 26 2.06 1.92 -6.59
N ALA A 27 1.88 0.71 -7.11
CA ALA A 27 2.97 -0.14 -7.58
C ALA A 27 3.75 0.53 -8.73
N LYS A 28 3.07 1.17 -9.68
CA LYS A 28 3.70 1.94 -10.76
C LYS A 28 4.52 3.12 -10.21
N VAL A 29 3.98 3.90 -9.28
CA VAL A 29 4.69 5.01 -8.62
C VAL A 29 5.94 4.51 -7.90
N ASP A 30 5.83 3.41 -7.13
CA ASP A 30 6.96 2.80 -6.44
C ASP A 30 8.03 2.30 -7.41
N ALA A 31 7.63 1.69 -8.53
CA ALA A 31 8.54 1.28 -9.60
C ALA A 31 9.28 2.48 -10.23
N PHE A 32 8.60 3.62 -10.41
CA PHE A 32 9.24 4.85 -10.91
C PHE A 32 10.21 5.48 -9.90
N LEU A 33 9.93 5.37 -8.60
CA LEU A 33 10.86 5.78 -7.55
C LEU A 33 12.07 4.84 -7.50
N GLN A 34 11.84 3.54 -7.64
CA GLN A 34 12.89 2.52 -7.68
C GLN A 34 13.77 2.58 -8.93
N LYS A 35 13.24 2.81 -10.14
CA LYS A 35 14.07 3.00 -11.36
C LYS A 35 15.09 4.14 -11.20
N GLY A 36 14.73 5.21 -10.49
CA GLY A 36 15.66 6.28 -10.12
C GLY A 36 16.73 5.86 -9.10
N ILE A 37 16.40 4.89 -8.23
CA ILE A 37 17.37 4.23 -7.33
C ILE A 37 18.28 3.30 -8.13
N VAL A 38 17.77 2.55 -9.11
CA VAL A 38 18.56 1.63 -9.95
C VAL A 38 19.59 2.40 -10.81
N LYS A 39 19.24 3.57 -11.35
CA LYS A 39 20.23 4.45 -12.02
C LYS A 39 21.27 5.05 -11.06
N LYS A 40 20.91 5.20 -9.77
CA LYS A 40 21.82 5.58 -8.67
C LYS A 40 22.38 4.36 -7.92
N ASN A 41 22.19 3.14 -8.43
CA ASN A 41 22.66 1.92 -7.77
C ASN A 41 24.19 1.87 -7.75
N THR A 42 24.86 2.65 -8.59
CA THR A 42 26.29 2.95 -8.46
C THR A 42 26.59 3.58 -7.10
N THR A 43 25.81 4.57 -6.65
CA THR A 43 25.99 5.22 -5.35
C THR A 43 25.64 4.29 -4.19
N LEU A 44 24.56 3.50 -4.32
CA LEU A 44 24.19 2.51 -3.30
C LEU A 44 25.24 1.39 -3.19
N ARG A 45 25.74 0.89 -4.32
CA ARG A 45 26.82 -0.10 -4.40
C ARG A 45 28.11 0.48 -3.84
N ILE A 46 28.43 1.75 -4.12
CA ILE A 46 29.56 2.46 -3.51
C ILE A 46 29.37 2.50 -2.00
N VAL A 47 28.22 2.92 -1.47
CA VAL A 47 27.95 2.98 -0.02
C VAL A 47 28.04 1.59 0.63
N LEU A 48 27.42 0.56 0.04
CA LEU A 48 27.53 -0.82 0.56
C LEU A 48 28.97 -1.34 0.50
N SER A 49 29.71 -1.03 -0.56
CA SER A 49 31.11 -1.43 -0.70
C SER A 49 32.03 -0.69 0.26
N THR A 50 31.79 0.61 0.52
CA THR A 50 32.57 1.40 1.48
C THR A 50 32.22 1.02 2.91
N MET A 51 31.00 0.56 3.19
CA MET A 51 30.63 -0.02 4.48
C MET A 51 31.26 -1.38 4.72
N GLY A 52 31.31 -2.25 3.70
CA GLY A 52 32.04 -3.51 3.78
C GLY A 52 33.54 -3.27 3.99
N ALA A 53 34.11 -2.32 3.25
CA ALA A 53 35.52 -1.95 3.39
C ALA A 53 35.83 -1.31 4.74
N SER A 54 34.96 -0.43 5.27
CA SER A 54 35.18 0.20 6.57
C SER A 54 35.05 -0.79 7.72
N ALA A 55 34.05 -1.69 7.69
CA ALA A 55 33.92 -2.77 8.66
C ALA A 55 35.15 -3.69 8.66
N PHE A 56 35.68 -4.00 7.47
CA PHE A 56 36.90 -4.80 7.32
C PHE A 56 38.15 -4.09 7.83
N ILE A 57 38.34 -2.80 7.50
CA ILE A 57 39.47 -1.99 7.98
C ILE A 57 39.42 -1.85 9.52
N PHE A 58 38.24 -1.61 10.10
CA PHE A 58 38.07 -1.54 11.54
C PHE A 58 38.29 -2.89 12.23
N PHE A 59 37.88 -3.99 11.61
CA PHE A 59 38.17 -5.34 12.10
C PHE A 59 39.68 -5.59 12.14
N LEU A 60 40.39 -5.25 11.06
CA LEU A 60 41.85 -5.36 11.00
C LEU A 60 42.54 -4.47 12.06
N LEU A 61 42.16 -3.19 12.18
CA LEU A 61 42.72 -2.26 13.17
C LEU A 61 42.45 -2.69 14.63
N ASN A 62 41.29 -3.27 14.91
CA ASN A 62 40.99 -3.76 16.26
C ASN A 62 41.66 -5.11 16.56
N SER A 63 41.87 -5.96 15.54
CA SER A 63 42.59 -7.24 15.70
C SER A 63 44.05 -7.06 16.13
N THR A 64 44.65 -5.91 15.81
CA THR A 64 46.01 -5.55 16.24
C THR A 64 46.11 -5.02 17.66
N VAL A 65 45.00 -4.61 18.28
CA VAL A 65 45.00 -3.90 19.58
C VAL A 65 44.23 -4.65 20.68
N ARG A 66 43.26 -5.50 20.33
CA ARG A 66 42.41 -6.21 21.30
C ARG A 66 42.45 -7.73 21.11
N PRO A 67 42.34 -8.51 22.19
CA PRO A 67 42.24 -9.96 22.11
C PRO A 67 41.01 -10.37 21.28
N MET A 68 41.20 -11.32 20.34
CA MET A 68 40.19 -11.86 19.42
C MET A 68 38.82 -12.12 20.04
N ARG A 69 38.77 -12.53 21.32
CA ARG A 69 37.54 -12.86 22.05
C ARG A 69 36.60 -11.66 22.23
N GLU A 70 37.13 -10.45 22.39
CA GLU A 70 36.31 -9.23 22.49
C GLU A 70 35.77 -8.81 21.12
N LEU A 71 36.53 -9.01 20.03
CA LEU A 71 36.08 -8.69 18.67
C LEU A 71 34.82 -9.45 18.28
N PHE A 72 34.68 -10.73 18.65
CA PHE A 72 33.48 -11.52 18.38
C PHE A 72 32.22 -10.99 19.10
N ILE A 73 32.38 -10.36 20.26
CA ILE A 73 31.26 -9.80 21.03
C ILE A 73 30.78 -8.48 20.41
N TRP A 74 31.70 -7.67 19.89
CA TRP A 74 31.38 -6.37 19.31
C TRP A 74 31.00 -6.42 17.82
N PHE A 75 31.44 -7.45 17.09
CA PHE A 75 31.16 -7.61 15.66
C PHE A 75 29.66 -7.55 15.29
N PRO A 76 28.74 -8.22 16.01
CA PRO A 76 27.30 -8.12 15.73
C PRO A 76 26.76 -6.71 15.89
N LEU A 77 27.25 -5.97 16.89
CA LEU A 77 26.83 -4.59 17.15
C LEU A 77 27.24 -3.66 16.01
N PHE A 78 28.46 -3.81 15.50
CA PHE A 78 28.95 -3.02 14.37
C PHE A 78 28.24 -3.37 13.07
N PHE A 79 27.98 -4.65 12.83
CA PHE A 79 27.21 -5.08 11.66
C PHE A 79 25.78 -4.52 11.70
N PHE A 80 25.16 -4.49 12.89
CA PHE A 80 23.82 -3.93 13.08
C PHE A 80 23.80 -2.41 12.88
N MET A 81 24.76 -1.68 13.45
CA MET A 81 24.90 -0.23 13.25
C MET A 81 25.16 0.11 11.77
N GLY A 82 25.97 -0.71 11.08
CA GLY A 82 26.15 -0.62 9.64
C GLY A 82 24.85 -0.87 8.87
N GLY A 83 24.12 -1.93 9.20
CA GLY A 83 22.80 -2.22 8.60
C GLY A 83 21.82 -1.04 8.75
N CYS A 84 21.76 -0.44 9.94
CA CYS A 84 20.92 0.72 10.22
C CYS A 84 21.30 1.96 9.39
N VAL A 85 22.60 2.25 9.25
CA VAL A 85 23.08 3.36 8.41
C VAL A 85 22.77 3.09 6.92
N ALA A 86 22.95 1.87 6.43
CA ALA A 86 22.62 1.51 5.05
C ALA A 86 21.11 1.67 4.75
N LEU A 87 20.25 1.23 5.67
CA LEU A 87 18.80 1.43 5.63
C LEU A 87 18.42 2.91 5.62
N SER A 88 19.08 3.71 6.47
CA SER A 88 18.85 5.16 6.57
C SER A 88 19.23 5.88 5.28
N VAL A 89 20.34 5.49 4.65
CA VAL A 89 20.79 6.02 3.35
C VAL A 89 19.81 5.61 2.24
N LEU A 90 19.35 4.35 2.21
CA LEU A 90 18.35 3.86 1.27
C LEU A 90 17.03 4.65 1.36
N LEU A 91 16.53 4.84 2.58
CA LEU A 91 15.33 5.63 2.85
C LEU A 91 15.55 7.10 2.47
N GLY A 92 16.71 7.67 2.82
CA GLY A 92 17.10 9.03 2.45
C GLY A 92 17.13 9.23 0.93
N PHE A 93 17.65 8.27 0.16
CA PHE A 93 17.63 8.33 -1.30
C PHE A 93 16.22 8.24 -1.90
N ARG A 94 15.34 7.40 -1.31
CA ARG A 94 13.93 7.35 -1.70
C ARG A 94 13.24 8.69 -1.48
N VAL A 95 13.39 9.26 -0.29
CA VAL A 95 12.82 10.56 0.08
C VAL A 95 13.41 11.67 -0.79
N TYR A 96 14.72 11.71 -0.97
CA TYR A 96 15.38 12.70 -1.82
C TYR A 96 14.92 12.61 -3.28
N ASN A 97 14.78 11.40 -3.85
CA ASN A 97 14.30 11.24 -5.22
C ASN A 97 12.82 11.62 -5.35
N ALA A 98 11.99 11.31 -4.35
CA ALA A 98 10.60 11.75 -4.30
C ALA A 98 10.48 13.29 -4.24
N ILE A 99 11.26 13.93 -3.37
CA ILE A 99 11.34 15.40 -3.26
C ILE A 99 11.86 16.01 -4.56
N LYS A 100 12.95 15.48 -5.12
CA LYS A 100 13.53 15.97 -6.38
C LYS A 100 12.54 15.86 -7.54
N LYS A 101 11.79 14.76 -7.64
CA LYS A 101 10.73 14.63 -8.65
C LYS A 101 9.60 15.63 -8.41
N ARG A 102 9.14 15.83 -7.17
CA ARG A 102 8.17 16.90 -6.82
C ARG A 102 8.68 18.31 -7.15
N ILE A 103 9.94 18.62 -6.87
CA ILE A 103 10.54 19.93 -7.15
C ILE A 103 10.77 20.13 -8.66
N ASN A 104 11.18 19.08 -9.40
CA ASN A 104 11.30 19.15 -10.85
C ASN A 104 9.95 19.35 -11.55
N VAL A 105 8.86 18.81 -10.97
CA VAL A 105 7.48 19.12 -11.38
C VAL A 105 7.17 20.62 -11.18
N LEU A 106 7.55 21.20 -10.03
CA LEU A 106 7.38 22.64 -9.77
C LEU A 106 8.23 23.53 -10.70
N LYS A 107 9.37 23.02 -11.19
CA LYS A 107 10.29 23.74 -12.10
C LYS A 107 10.03 23.47 -13.60
N GLY A 108 8.91 22.84 -13.97
CA GLY A 108 8.49 22.70 -15.36
C GLY A 108 9.23 21.64 -16.21
N LYS A 109 10.21 20.90 -15.64
CA LYS A 109 10.82 19.74 -16.30
C LYS A 109 9.93 18.52 -16.09
N ARG A 110 8.85 18.41 -16.88
CA ARG A 110 7.79 17.40 -16.72
C ARG A 110 8.25 16.01 -17.16
N ASP A 111 8.49 15.14 -16.19
CA ASP A 111 8.41 13.68 -16.38
C ASP A 111 6.91 13.32 -16.40
N ARG A 112 6.26 13.55 -17.55
CA ARG A 112 4.77 13.53 -17.69
C ARG A 112 4.16 12.22 -17.20
N GLU A 113 4.84 11.09 -17.39
CA GLU A 113 4.37 9.78 -16.95
C GLU A 113 4.29 9.65 -15.43
N PHE A 114 5.28 10.17 -14.69
CA PHE A 114 5.28 10.12 -13.23
C PHE A 114 4.20 11.02 -12.63
N LEU A 115 4.01 12.21 -13.20
CA LEU A 115 2.97 13.14 -12.76
C LEU A 115 1.58 12.54 -12.95
N ASN A 116 1.31 11.99 -14.14
CA ASN A 116 0.06 11.31 -14.45
C ASN A 116 -0.18 10.16 -13.47
N CYS A 117 0.79 9.27 -13.25
CA CYS A 117 0.63 8.15 -12.31
C CYS A 117 0.33 8.63 -10.88
N PHE A 118 0.98 9.70 -10.43
CA PHE A 118 0.76 10.25 -9.08
C PHE A 118 -0.63 10.89 -8.96
N GLU A 119 -1.07 11.64 -9.97
CA GLU A 119 -2.41 12.24 -10.01
C GLU A 119 -3.50 11.16 -10.09
N PHE A 120 -3.32 10.12 -10.90
CA PHE A 120 -4.24 8.98 -10.98
C PHE A 120 -4.31 8.20 -9.65
N ALA A 121 -3.17 7.96 -8.99
CA ALA A 121 -3.16 7.34 -7.67
C ALA A 121 -3.96 8.17 -6.63
N LYS A 122 -3.76 9.49 -6.65
CA LYS A 122 -4.47 10.42 -5.75
C LYS A 122 -5.96 10.50 -6.07
N ALA A 123 -6.33 10.48 -7.35
CA ALA A 123 -7.72 10.48 -7.80
C ALA A 123 -8.43 9.17 -7.40
N ALA A 124 -7.78 8.01 -7.60
CA ALA A 124 -8.30 6.72 -7.18
C ALA A 124 -8.51 6.67 -5.66
N GLU A 125 -7.58 7.18 -4.86
CA GLU A 125 -7.72 7.28 -3.41
C GLU A 125 -8.88 8.21 -2.99
N HIS A 126 -9.03 9.35 -3.66
CA HIS A 126 -10.15 10.27 -3.40
C HIS A 126 -11.51 9.66 -3.78
N ASN A 127 -11.58 8.96 -4.91
CA ASN A 127 -12.80 8.29 -5.36
C ASN A 127 -13.19 7.14 -4.43
N TYR A 128 -12.21 6.33 -4.00
CA TYR A 128 -12.42 5.29 -3.01
C TYR A 128 -12.99 5.86 -1.70
N ALA A 129 -12.38 6.92 -1.17
CA ALA A 129 -12.82 7.57 0.06
C ALA A 129 -14.23 8.17 -0.07
N THR A 130 -14.54 8.76 -1.23
CA THR A 130 -15.87 9.31 -1.53
C THR A 130 -16.94 8.22 -1.54
N ILE A 131 -16.65 7.07 -2.15
CA ILE A 131 -17.59 5.93 -2.20
C ILE A 131 -17.76 5.31 -0.81
N GLU A 132 -16.67 5.16 -0.05
CA GLU A 132 -16.74 4.67 1.32
C GLU A 132 -17.58 5.58 2.22
N LYS A 133 -17.39 6.89 2.09
CA LYS A 133 -18.24 7.88 2.79
C LYS A 133 -19.70 7.76 2.37
N ALA A 134 -19.97 7.62 1.07
CA ALA A 134 -21.34 7.46 0.57
C ALA A 134 -22.00 6.15 1.06
N LEU A 135 -21.25 5.06 1.13
CA LEU A 135 -21.71 3.78 1.67
C LEU A 135 -22.01 3.86 3.18
N ASN A 136 -21.28 4.68 3.94
CA ASN A 136 -21.51 4.84 5.37
C ASN A 136 -22.67 5.80 5.68
N GLU A 137 -22.82 6.89 4.91
CA GLU A 137 -23.79 7.96 5.21
C GLU A 137 -25.13 7.79 4.50
N LYS A 138 -25.17 7.14 3.33
CA LYS A 138 -26.35 7.08 2.47
C LYS A 138 -26.92 5.68 2.26
N CYS A 139 -26.29 4.64 2.82
CA CYS A 139 -26.77 3.27 2.71
C CYS A 139 -27.58 2.87 3.95
N THR A 140 -28.74 2.25 3.74
CA THR A 140 -29.54 1.62 4.81
C THR A 140 -29.04 0.23 5.20
N ILE A 141 -28.18 -0.40 4.38
CA ILE A 141 -27.68 -1.75 4.60
C ILE A 141 -26.47 -1.68 5.55
N PRO A 142 -26.47 -2.44 6.67
CA PRO A 142 -25.35 -2.45 7.61
C PRO A 142 -24.05 -2.94 6.94
N GLY A 143 -22.91 -2.41 7.39
CA GLY A 143 -21.59 -2.70 6.82
C GLY A 143 -21.22 -4.19 6.76
N GLU A 144 -21.76 -5.03 7.64
CA GLU A 144 -21.57 -6.49 7.63
C GLU A 144 -22.17 -7.17 6.39
N PHE A 145 -23.20 -6.57 5.78
CA PHE A 145 -23.83 -7.07 4.56
C PHE A 145 -23.32 -6.37 3.29
N GLN A 146 -22.47 -5.34 3.42
CA GLN A 146 -21.90 -4.60 2.29
C GLN A 146 -20.74 -5.34 1.62
N ASN A 147 -20.91 -6.65 1.38
CA ASN A 147 -20.00 -7.49 0.64
C ASN A 147 -20.66 -7.87 -0.69
N LYS A 148 -19.89 -7.87 -1.78
CA LYS A 148 -20.35 -8.25 -3.13
C LYS A 148 -21.19 -9.52 -3.12
N LYS A 149 -20.69 -10.62 -2.54
CA LYS A 149 -21.38 -11.93 -2.54
C LYS A 149 -22.70 -11.90 -1.77
N VAL A 150 -22.70 -11.17 -0.65
CA VAL A 150 -23.89 -11.04 0.22
C VAL A 150 -24.96 -10.23 -0.48
N LEU A 151 -24.59 -9.08 -1.07
CA LEU A 151 -25.51 -8.22 -1.82
C LEU A 151 -26.07 -8.93 -3.06
N GLU A 152 -25.25 -9.70 -3.77
CA GLU A 152 -25.70 -10.51 -4.91
C GLU A 152 -26.71 -11.58 -4.49
N ALA A 153 -26.46 -12.29 -3.39
CA ALA A 153 -27.40 -13.26 -2.82
C ALA A 153 -28.72 -12.58 -2.39
N MET A 154 -28.66 -11.39 -1.79
CA MET A 154 -29.86 -10.63 -1.42
C MET A 154 -30.69 -10.25 -2.66
N ILE A 155 -30.06 -9.79 -3.74
CA ILE A 155 -30.73 -9.46 -5.00
C ILE A 155 -31.37 -10.72 -5.60
N LEU A 156 -30.67 -11.86 -5.60
CA LEU A 156 -31.19 -13.13 -6.09
C LEU A 156 -32.40 -13.61 -5.29
N PHE A 157 -32.37 -13.53 -3.96
CA PHE A 157 -33.51 -13.92 -3.12
C PHE A 157 -34.75 -13.07 -3.38
N ILE A 158 -34.57 -11.77 -3.64
CA ILE A 158 -35.69 -10.90 -3.99
C ILE A 158 -36.24 -11.25 -5.37
N ARG A 159 -35.37 -11.43 -6.37
CA ARG A 159 -35.79 -11.79 -7.75
C ARG A 159 -36.50 -13.14 -7.82
N GLN A 160 -36.11 -14.10 -6.99
CA GLN A 160 -36.73 -15.43 -6.91
C GLN A 160 -38.01 -15.45 -6.05
N GLY A 161 -38.44 -14.30 -5.49
CA GLY A 161 -39.61 -14.22 -4.62
C GLY A 161 -39.41 -14.83 -3.23
N ARG A 162 -38.17 -15.22 -2.88
CA ARG A 162 -37.82 -15.79 -1.57
C ARG A 162 -37.79 -14.72 -0.46
N ALA A 163 -37.55 -13.47 -0.84
CA ALA A 163 -37.63 -12.30 0.03
C ALA A 163 -38.46 -11.19 -0.62
N ALA A 164 -39.35 -10.55 0.13
CA ALA A 164 -40.14 -9.42 -0.37
C ALA A 164 -39.33 -8.11 -0.45
N ASN A 165 -38.31 -7.96 0.40
CA ASN A 165 -37.48 -6.77 0.48
C ASN A 165 -36.07 -7.08 1.02
N ALA A 166 -35.20 -6.07 1.02
CA ALA A 166 -33.81 -6.18 1.49
C ALA A 166 -33.72 -6.61 2.96
N GLU A 167 -34.66 -6.20 3.81
CA GLU A 167 -34.65 -6.56 5.23
C GLU A 167 -34.93 -8.05 5.44
N GLN A 168 -35.91 -8.60 4.71
CA GLN A 168 -36.19 -10.03 4.73
C GLN A 168 -35.02 -10.84 4.16
N ALA A 169 -34.36 -10.35 3.11
CA ALA A 169 -33.17 -10.98 2.57
C ALA A 169 -32.01 -11.01 3.59
N MET A 170 -31.79 -9.92 4.35
CA MET A 170 -30.79 -9.89 5.43
C MET A 170 -31.11 -10.91 6.53
N ARG A 171 -32.38 -11.06 6.91
CA ARG A 171 -32.81 -12.05 7.92
C ARG A 171 -32.54 -13.49 7.45
N ILE A 172 -32.83 -13.80 6.18
CA ILE A 172 -32.54 -15.11 5.58
C ILE A 172 -31.02 -15.39 5.65
N ILE A 173 -30.19 -14.43 5.26
CA ILE A 173 -28.74 -14.59 5.28
C ILE A 173 -28.22 -14.83 6.71
N ARG A 174 -28.67 -14.06 7.71
CA ARG A 174 -28.26 -14.30 9.11
C ARG A 174 -28.66 -15.69 9.62
N LYS A 175 -29.83 -16.18 9.23
CA LYS A 175 -30.39 -17.44 9.75
C LYS A 175 -29.81 -18.66 9.03
N GLU A 176 -29.66 -18.59 7.72
CA GLU A 176 -29.36 -19.76 6.89
C GLU A 176 -27.94 -19.74 6.29
N PHE A 177 -27.37 -18.55 6.11
CA PHE A 177 -26.06 -18.37 5.48
C PHE A 177 -25.11 -17.49 6.31
N PRO A 178 -24.97 -17.72 7.64
CA PRO A 178 -24.17 -16.85 8.51
C PRO A 178 -22.69 -16.81 8.09
N TYR A 179 -22.18 -17.88 7.46
CA TYR A 179 -20.82 -17.95 6.93
C TYR A 179 -20.54 -16.92 5.82
N MET A 180 -21.57 -16.37 5.16
CA MET A 180 -21.38 -15.31 4.17
C MET A 180 -21.05 -13.95 4.80
N LEU A 181 -21.28 -13.80 6.10
CA LEU A 181 -21.03 -12.57 6.86
C LEU A 181 -19.64 -12.54 7.51
N SER A 182 -18.92 -13.67 7.57
CA SER A 182 -17.53 -13.69 8.01
C SER A 182 -16.62 -13.20 6.88
N LYS A 183 -15.87 -12.14 7.14
CA LYS A 183 -14.81 -11.64 6.24
C LYS A 183 -13.64 -12.60 6.14
#